data_AF-A0A537ESV7-F1
#
_entry.id   AF-A0A537ESV7-F1
#
_cell.length_a   1.000
_cell.length_b   1.000
_cell.length_c   1.000
_cell.angle_alpha   90.00
_cell.angle_beta   90.00
_cell.angle_gamma   90.00
#
_symmetry.space_group_name_H-M   'P 1'
#
loop_
_entity.id
_entity.type
_entity.pdbx_description
1 polymer ?
#
loop_
_entity_poly.entity_id
_entity_poly.type
_entity_poly.pdbx_seq_one_letter_code
_entity_poly.pdbx_strand_id
1 'polypeptide(L)'
;YEDPYSKSRKNRGLMIPKASERQAYVTGNALPSVISNGKIVGTWSLAADDDEKATVNVKRLAPINREIESRIFEEGHRLGAFLYGERSVTVSLSQTDRTLMGEAHPLLSRECPSRQAG
;
A
#
# COMPACT_ATOMS: atom_id res chain seq x y z
N TYR A 1 -8.85 -16.46 -6.87
CA TYR A 1 -10.12 -15.75 -7.13
C TYR A 1 -9.78 -14.30 -7.41
N GLU A 2 -10.21 -13.74 -8.54
CA GLU A 2 -10.00 -12.32 -8.87
C GLU A 2 -11.27 -11.53 -8.60
N ASP A 3 -11.13 -10.33 -8.04
CA ASP A 3 -12.25 -9.43 -7.77
C ASP A 3 -12.94 -8.98 -9.08
N PRO A 4 -14.25 -9.24 -9.26
CA PRO A 4 -15.01 -8.79 -10.42
C PRO A 4 -14.88 -7.28 -10.70
N TYR A 5 -14.68 -6.47 -9.65
CA TYR A 5 -14.53 -5.02 -9.75
C TYR A 5 -13.27 -4.62 -10.52
N SER A 6 -12.17 -5.35 -10.34
CA SER A 6 -10.86 -5.06 -10.96
C SER A 6 -10.59 -5.84 -12.26
N LYS A 7 -11.50 -6.76 -12.62
CA LYS A 7 -11.38 -7.61 -13.81
C LYS A 7 -11.57 -6.87 -15.14
N SER A 8 -12.32 -5.76 -15.15
CA SER A 8 -12.65 -5.06 -16.40
C SER A 8 -11.44 -4.29 -16.97
N ARG A 9 -10.74 -4.90 -17.93
CA ARG A 9 -9.63 -4.26 -18.67
C ARG A 9 -10.04 -2.94 -19.34
N LYS A 10 -11.30 -2.80 -19.72
CA LYS A 10 -11.83 -1.62 -20.43
C LYS A 10 -11.85 -0.36 -19.55
N ASN A 11 -11.94 -0.52 -18.22
CA ASN A 11 -12.09 0.60 -17.29
C ASN A 11 -10.84 0.86 -16.43
N ARG A 12 -9.74 0.13 -16.63
CA ARG A 12 -8.52 0.24 -15.81
C ARG A 12 -8.01 1.68 -15.71
N GLY A 13 -7.95 2.40 -16.83
CA GLY A 13 -7.50 3.80 -16.87
C GLY A 13 -8.43 4.78 -16.13
N LEU A 14 -9.68 4.41 -15.85
CA LEU A 14 -10.61 5.20 -15.05
C LEU A 14 -10.48 4.91 -13.55
N MET A 15 -10.04 3.70 -13.22
CA MET A 15 -9.98 3.20 -11.84
C MET A 15 -8.64 3.49 -11.17
N ILE A 16 -7.54 3.53 -11.92
CA ILE A 16 -6.20 3.78 -11.36
C ILE A 16 -5.39 4.72 -12.25
N PRO A 17 -4.61 5.65 -11.68
CA PRO A 17 -3.63 6.40 -12.44
C PRO A 17 -2.63 5.47 -13.13
N LYS A 18 -2.31 5.74 -14.40
CA LYS A 18 -1.38 4.94 -15.21
C LYS A 18 -0.02 4.71 -14.54
N ALA A 19 0.48 5.70 -13.80
CA ALA A 19 1.74 5.60 -13.04
C ALA A 19 1.74 4.52 -11.95
N SER A 20 0.56 4.16 -11.43
CA SER A 20 0.37 3.18 -10.37
C SER A 20 -0.18 1.85 -10.88
N GLU A 21 -0.53 1.74 -12.17
CA GLU A 21 -1.17 0.56 -12.75
C GLU A 21 -0.31 -0.70 -12.57
N ARG A 22 0.99 -0.61 -12.82
CA ARG A 22 1.92 -1.75 -12.64
C ARG A 22 2.02 -2.25 -11.19
N GLN A 23 1.62 -1.42 -10.23
CA GLN A 23 1.65 -1.78 -8.82
C GLN A 23 0.33 -2.38 -8.34
N ALA A 24 -0.79 -2.06 -8.99
CA ALA A 24 -2.09 -2.69 -8.73
C ALA A 24 -2.32 -3.95 -9.58
N TYR A 25 -1.66 -4.04 -10.73
CA TYR A 25 -1.78 -5.17 -11.65
C TYR A 25 -0.41 -5.82 -11.87
N VAL A 26 -0.15 -6.93 -11.17
CA VAL A 26 1.06 -7.73 -11.33
C VAL A 26 0.74 -8.87 -12.29
N THR A 27 1.59 -9.08 -13.30
CA THR A 27 1.43 -10.13 -14.35
C THR A 27 0.05 -10.14 -15.04
N GLY A 28 -0.64 -9.00 -15.06
CA GLY A 28 -1.96 -8.83 -15.67
C GLY A 28 -3.14 -9.08 -14.74
N ASN A 29 -2.89 -9.60 -13.53
CA ASN A 29 -3.86 -9.91 -12.50
C ASN A 29 -3.96 -8.77 -11.48
N ALA A 30 -5.16 -8.48 -11.02
CA ALA A 30 -5.37 -7.45 -10.01
C ALA A 30 -4.95 -7.95 -8.62
N LEU A 31 -4.13 -7.17 -7.92
CA LEU A 31 -3.89 -7.38 -6.50
C LEU A 31 -5.13 -7.01 -5.67
N PRO A 32 -5.29 -7.58 -4.47
CA PRO A 32 -6.31 -7.11 -3.54
C PRO A 32 -6.18 -5.60 -3.34
N SER A 33 -7.29 -4.89 -3.53
CA SER A 33 -7.27 -3.44 -3.74
C SER A 33 -8.02 -2.71 -2.62
N VAL A 34 -7.52 -1.53 -2.26
CA VAL A 34 -8.26 -0.56 -1.47
C VAL A 34 -8.96 0.39 -2.43
N ILE A 35 -10.29 0.43 -2.35
CA ILE A 35 -11.14 1.20 -3.26
C ILE A 35 -11.79 2.34 -2.50
N SER A 36 -11.67 3.55 -3.03
CA SER A 36 -12.34 4.73 -2.51
C SER A 36 -12.90 5.55 -3.67
N ASN A 37 -14.18 5.93 -3.59
CA ASN A 37 -14.89 6.65 -4.65
C ASN A 37 -14.72 6.02 -6.04
N GLY A 38 -14.79 4.69 -6.09
CA GLY A 38 -14.66 3.90 -7.30
C GLY A 38 -13.23 3.79 -7.86
N LYS A 39 -12.23 4.39 -7.20
CA LYS A 39 -10.82 4.37 -7.61
C LYS A 39 -9.98 3.50 -6.71
N ILE A 40 -8.98 2.83 -7.29
CA ILE A 40 -7.96 2.09 -6.55
C ILE A 40 -6.98 3.13 -5.97
N VAL A 41 -6.99 3.26 -4.65
CA VAL A 41 -6.11 4.17 -3.89
C VAL A 41 -4.94 3.44 -3.24
N GLY A 42 -4.99 2.11 -3.19
CA GLY A 42 -3.95 1.26 -2.64
C GLY A 42 -4.15 -0.21 -2.98
N THR A 43 -3.17 -1.02 -2.62
CA THR A 43 -3.28 -2.49 -2.60
C THR A 43 -3.13 -2.97 -1.17
N TRP A 44 -3.60 -4.18 -0.88
CA TRP A 44 -3.37 -4.81 0.41
C TRP A 44 -2.93 -6.27 0.26
N SER A 45 -2.22 -6.75 1.27
CA SER A 45 -1.88 -8.15 1.46
C SER A 45 -1.99 -8.50 2.94
N LEU A 46 -2.03 -9.79 3.22
CA LEU A 46 -2.03 -10.31 4.58
C LEU A 46 -0.71 -11.03 4.81
N ALA A 47 -0.05 -10.74 5.92
CA ALA A 47 1.04 -11.54 6.45
C ALA A 47 0.58 -12.11 7.79
N ALA A 48 0.94 -13.36 8.08
CA ALA A 48 0.75 -13.95 9.39
C ALA A 48 2.12 -14.46 9.85
N ASP A 49 2.54 -14.06 11.05
CA ASP A 49 3.71 -14.65 11.70
C ASP A 49 3.31 -15.91 12.48
N ASP A 50 4.30 -16.75 12.77
CA ASP A 50 4.16 -17.99 13.54
C ASP A 50 3.53 -17.78 14.94
N ASP A 51 3.57 -16.53 15.46
CA ASP A 51 2.98 -16.11 16.74
C ASP A 51 1.48 -15.72 16.67
N GLU A 52 0.73 -16.21 15.67
CA GLU A 52 -0.71 -15.93 15.46
C GLU A 52 -1.06 -14.43 15.26
N LYS A 53 -0.07 -13.59 14.93
CA LYS A 53 -0.30 -12.17 14.63
C LYS A 53 -0.54 -11.98 13.14
N ALA A 54 -1.73 -11.52 12.80
CA ALA A 54 -2.09 -11.18 11.44
C ALA A 54 -1.81 -9.70 11.18
N THR A 55 -1.04 -9.40 10.14
CA THR A 55 -0.77 -8.04 9.69
C THR A 55 -1.41 -7.80 8.32
N VAL A 56 -2.38 -6.89 8.27
CA VAL A 56 -2.92 -6.36 7.02
C VAL A 56 -1.99 -5.25 6.55
N ASN A 57 -1.21 -5.55 5.51
CA ASN A 57 -0.27 -4.61 4.90
C ASN A 57 -0.97 -3.86 3.78
N VAL A 58 -1.09 -2.55 3.92
CA VAL A 58 -1.71 -1.66 2.94
C VAL A 58 -0.62 -0.79 2.31
N LYS A 59 -0.57 -0.81 0.98
CA LYS A 59 0.36 -0.01 0.18
C LYS A 59 -0.41 1.10 -0.54
N ARG A 60 -0.05 2.36 -0.26
CA ARG A 60 -0.65 3.54 -0.91
C ARG A 60 -0.20 3.67 -2.37
N LEU A 61 -1.16 3.79 -3.28
CA LEU A 61 -0.94 4.02 -4.71
C LEU A 61 -1.37 5.41 -5.19
N ALA A 62 -2.13 6.13 -4.36
CA ALA A 62 -2.53 7.52 -4.56
C ALA A 62 -2.48 8.28 -3.23
N PRO A 63 -2.48 9.63 -3.26
CA PRO A 63 -2.69 10.42 -2.05
C PRO A 63 -4.00 10.02 -1.36
N ILE A 64 -3.94 9.76 -0.06
CA ILE A 64 -5.11 9.50 0.77
C ILE A 64 -5.23 10.61 1.82
N ASN A 65 -6.45 11.02 2.14
CA ASN A 65 -6.72 11.95 3.22
C ASN A 65 -6.93 11.19 4.54
N ARG A 66 -7.05 11.93 5.64
CA ARG A 66 -7.23 11.37 6.99
C ARG A 66 -8.49 10.51 7.12
N GLU A 67 -9.56 10.85 6.41
CA GLU A 67 -10.81 10.09 6.42
C GLU A 67 -10.64 8.71 5.78
N ILE A 68 -10.03 8.65 4.59
CA ILE A 68 -9.71 7.40 3.90
C ILE A 68 -8.76 6.56 4.75
N GLU A 69 -7.77 7.20 5.38
CA GLU A 69 -6.83 6.51 6.27
C GLU A 69 -7.55 5.87 7.47
N SER A 70 -8.44 6.60 8.16
CA SER A 70 -9.25 6.05 9.26
C SER A 70 -10.06 4.83 8.81
N ARG A 71 -10.72 4.93 7.65
CA ARG A 71 -11.49 3.82 7.06
C ARG A 71 -10.62 2.61 6.72
N ILE A 72 -9.39 2.83 6.26
CA ILE A 72 -8.44 1.75 5.99
C ILE A 72 -8.11 0.99 7.29
N PHE A 73 -7.89 1.69 8.40
CA PHE A 73 -7.63 1.05 9.68
C PHE A 73 -8.84 0.26 10.19
N GLU A 74 -10.04 0.85 10.15
CA GLU A 74 -11.30 0.18 10.51
C GLU A 74 -11.52 -1.10 9.70
N GLU A 75 -11.44 -0.99 8.36
CA GLU A 75 -11.69 -2.12 7.47
C GLU A 75 -10.56 -3.15 7.50
N GLY A 76 -9.32 -2.72 7.65
CA GLY A 76 -8.18 -3.62 7.82
C GLY A 76 -8.33 -4.47 9.08
N HIS A 77 -8.73 -3.87 10.20
CA HIS A 77 -9.03 -4.63 11.42
C HIS A 77 -10.18 -5.61 11.23
N ARG A 78 -11.30 -5.16 10.64
CA ARG A 78 -12.47 -6.01 10.38
C ARG A 78 -12.12 -7.20 9.49
N LEU A 79 -11.39 -6.95 8.42
CA LEU A 79 -10.95 -7.96 7.46
C LEU A 79 -9.96 -8.94 8.08
N GLY A 80 -8.95 -8.46 8.81
CA GLY A 80 -8.01 -9.33 9.50
C GLY A 80 -8.69 -10.22 10.53
N ALA A 81 -9.65 -9.67 11.30
CA ALA A 81 -10.39 -10.42 12.30
C ALA A 81 -11.30 -11.47 11.65
N PHE A 82 -11.91 -11.14 10.52
CA PHE A 82 -12.72 -12.08 9.73
C PHE A 82 -11.88 -13.26 9.20
N LEU A 83 -10.65 -13.01 8.74
CA LEU A 83 -9.81 -14.02 8.11
C LEU A 83 -9.02 -14.88 9.12
N TYR A 84 -8.59 -14.30 10.24
CA TYR A 84 -7.62 -14.93 11.17
C TYR A 84 -8.09 -14.96 12.64
N GLY A 85 -9.30 -14.47 12.93
CA GLY A 85 -9.82 -14.38 14.30
C GLY A 85 -9.38 -13.10 15.02
N GLU A 86 -10.05 -12.79 16.13
CA GLU A 86 -9.93 -11.51 16.82
C GLU A 86 -8.56 -11.25 17.50
N ARG A 87 -7.66 -12.24 17.57
CA ARG A 87 -6.67 -12.29 18.64
C ARG A 87 -5.41 -11.44 18.49
N SER A 88 -5.06 -10.91 17.31
CA SER A 88 -4.01 -9.89 17.16
C SER A 88 -3.90 -9.43 15.71
N VAL A 89 -4.81 -8.55 15.27
CA VAL A 89 -4.73 -7.94 13.94
C VAL A 89 -4.01 -6.61 14.05
N THR A 90 -2.95 -6.43 13.26
CA THR A 90 -2.29 -5.14 13.06
C THR A 90 -2.56 -4.66 11.64
N VAL A 91 -2.80 -3.37 11.46
CA VAL A 91 -2.86 -2.75 10.13
C VAL A 91 -1.62 -1.90 9.95
N SER A 92 -0.85 -2.19 8.90
CA SER A 92 0.33 -1.42 8.53
C SER A 92 0.06 -0.68 7.23
N LEU A 93 0.36 0.61 7.20
CA LEU A 93 0.09 1.47 6.06
C LEU A 93 1.39 2.09 5.56
N SER A 94 1.88 1.60 4.42
CA SER A 94 3.13 2.04 3.81
C SER A 94 2.89 2.94 2.61
N GLN A 95 3.81 3.90 2.41
CA GLN A 95 3.86 4.70 1.20
C GLN A 95 4.70 3.96 0.16
N THR A 96 4.32 4.07 -1.11
CA THR A 96 5.21 3.62 -2.18
C THR A 96 6.45 4.51 -2.19
N ASP A 97 7.61 3.95 -1.87
CA ASP A 97 8.89 4.61 -2.10
C ASP A 97 8.99 5.01 -3.57
N ARG A 98 9.17 6.30 -3.83
CA ARG A 98 9.40 6.84 -5.18
C ARG A 98 10.70 6.32 -5.81
N THR A 99 11.54 5.62 -5.04
CA THR A 99 12.89 5.18 -5.42
C THR A 99 12.92 4.08 -6.50
N LEU A 100 11.78 3.49 -6.89
CA LEU A 100 11.70 2.56 -8.03
C LEU A 100 11.28 3.22 -9.36
N MET A 101 11.24 4.55 -9.40
CA MET A 101 11.00 5.32 -10.63
C MET A 101 12.17 6.29 -10.88
N GLY A 102 13.33 5.74 -11.27
CA GLY A 102 14.24 6.40 -12.24
C GLY A 102 14.70 7.84 -12.00
N GLU A 103 14.68 8.38 -10.79
CA GLU A 103 15.34 9.64 -10.48
C GLU A 103 16.46 9.39 -9.45
N ALA A 104 17.69 9.47 -9.94
CA ALA A 104 18.87 9.50 -9.11
C ALA A 104 18.82 10.73 -8.21
N HIS A 105 18.41 10.56 -6.95
CA HIS A 105 18.73 11.53 -5.93
C HIS A 105 20.22 11.43 -5.62
N PRO A 106 21.02 12.51 -5.77
CA PRO A 106 22.39 12.49 -5.31
C PRO A 106 22.37 12.29 -3.79
N LEU A 107 23.11 11.28 -3.34
CA LEU A 107 23.44 11.09 -1.94
C LEU A 107 24.07 12.38 -1.42
N LEU A 108 23.29 13.20 -0.73
CA LEU A 108 23.84 14.21 0.17
C LEU A 108 24.35 13.47 1.40
N SER A 109 25.49 12.78 1.24
CA SER A 109 26.43 12.55 2.34
C SER A 109 26.87 13.92 2.82
N ARG A 110 26.15 14.47 3.80
CA ARG A 110 26.70 15.53 4.63
C ARG A 110 27.69 14.87 5.58
N GLU A 111 28.91 14.75 5.11
CA GLU A 111 30.05 14.63 6.01
C GLU A 111 30.00 15.86 6.95
N CYS A 112 29.82 15.61 8.24
CA CYS A 112 30.01 16.63 9.27
C CYS A 112 31.48 17.07 9.22
N PRO A 113 31.81 18.35 8.99
CA PRO A 113 33.17 18.80 9.21
C PRO A 113 33.41 18.78 10.72
N SER A 114 34.34 17.91 11.14
CA SER A 114 34.96 17.95 12.45
C SER A 114 35.51 19.36 12.69
N ARG A 115 35.02 20.00 13.75
CA ARG A 115 35.63 21.21 14.32
C ARG A 115 37.09 20.91 14.63
N GLN A 116 38.03 21.47 13.87
CA GLN A 116 39.35 21.76 14.43
C GLN A 116 39.19 22.94 15.39
N ALA A 117 39.45 22.69 16.66
CA ALA A 117 39.70 23.68 17.68
C ALA A 117 41.08 23.36 18.26
N GLY A 118 41.97 24.34 18.26
CA GLY A 118 43.32 24.25 18.85
C GLY A 118 44.42 24.39 17.81
#